data_AF-A0A316HHZ0-F1
#
_entry.id   AF-A0A316HHZ0-F1
#
_cell.length_a   1.000
_cell.length_b   1.000
_cell.length_c   1.000
_cell.angle_alpha   90.00
_cell.angle_beta   90.00
_cell.angle_gamma   90.00
#
_symmetry.space_group_name_H-M   'P 1'
#
loop_
_entity.id
_entity.type
_entity.pdbx_description
1 polymer ?
#
loop_
_entity_poly.entity_id
_entity_poly.type
_entity_poly.pdbx_seq_one_letter_code
_entity_poly.pdbx_strand_id
1 'polypeptide(L)'
;MSILITAATSAQAYQLKSKLQGQDIILGDHLDLPEFMVKTGKMIVLPKPASASYTHEMLTLCLDKNITQVYLLRPEEIELLLKAETLFNEYNITLQVIA
;
A
#
# COMPACT_ATOMS: atom_id res chain seq x y z
N MET A 1 9.55 -9.58 5.57
CA MET A 1 8.61 -8.56 6.08
C MET A 1 8.74 -7.38 5.15
N SER A 2 7.65 -7.06 4.47
CA SER A 2 7.64 -6.04 3.43
C SER A 2 6.81 -4.83 3.86
N ILE A 3 7.17 -3.66 3.36
CA ILE A 3 6.48 -2.41 3.61
C ILE A 3 5.81 -1.98 2.32
N LEU A 4 4.50 -1.76 2.37
CA LEU A 4 3.76 -1.17 1.26
C LEU A 4 3.69 0.34 1.44
N ILE A 5 4.01 1.08 0.39
CA ILE A 5 3.77 2.52 0.30
C ILE A 5 2.75 2.73 -0.84
N THR A 6 1.58 3.30 -0.52
CA THR A 6 0.55 3.62 -1.52
C THR A 6 0.91 4.89 -2.31
N ALA A 7 0.09 5.22 -3.30
CA ALA A 7 0.29 6.37 -4.17
C ALA A 7 1.68 6.41 -4.84
N ALA A 8 2.14 5.29 -5.41
CA ALA A 8 3.44 5.19 -6.09
C ALA A 8 3.64 6.18 -7.26
N THR A 9 2.59 6.79 -7.78
CA THR A 9 2.67 7.89 -8.76
C THR A 9 2.99 9.25 -8.13
N SER A 10 2.93 9.38 -6.81
CA SER A 10 3.22 10.62 -6.08
C SER A 10 4.70 10.76 -5.73
N ALA A 11 5.22 11.99 -5.73
CA ALA A 11 6.59 12.27 -5.29
C ALA A 11 6.84 11.90 -3.81
N GLN A 12 5.80 12.02 -2.97
CA GLN A 12 5.87 11.69 -1.55
C GLN A 12 6.18 10.21 -1.31
N ALA A 13 5.64 9.29 -2.12
CA ALA A 13 5.93 7.87 -2.01
C ALA A 13 7.43 7.57 -2.22
N TYR A 14 8.08 8.23 -3.18
CA TYR A 14 9.53 8.08 -3.42
C TYR A 14 10.38 8.74 -2.33
N GLN A 15 9.95 9.87 -1.80
CA GLN A 15 10.61 10.51 -0.66
C GLN A 15 10.57 9.58 0.56
N LEU A 16 9.42 8.98 0.85
CA LEU A 16 9.28 8.04 1.96
C LEU A 16 10.12 6.78 1.74
N LYS A 17 10.10 6.22 0.52
CA LYS A 17 10.98 5.11 0.15
C LYS A 17 12.45 5.42 0.38
N SER A 18 12.88 6.65 0.08
CA SER A 18 14.27 7.09 0.30
C SER A 18 14.61 7.27 1.78
N LYS A 19 13.63 7.56 2.64
CA LYS A 19 13.82 7.63 4.11
C LYS A 19 13.89 6.24 4.74
N LEU A 20 13.16 5.27 4.20
CA LEU A 20 13.08 3.89 4.69
C LEU A 20 14.17 2.98 4.09
N GLN A 21 15.25 3.56 3.55
CA GLN A 21 16.35 2.84 2.89
C GLN A 21 16.82 1.61 3.69
N GLY A 22 17.03 0.50 2.99
CA GLY A 22 17.46 -0.78 3.59
C GLY A 22 16.34 -1.74 3.98
N GLN A 23 15.07 -1.35 3.78
CA GLN A 23 13.92 -2.22 4.00
C GLN A 23 13.34 -2.76 2.68
N ASP A 24 12.60 -3.86 2.75
CA ASP A 24 11.90 -4.44 1.60
C ASP A 24 10.63 -3.63 1.31
N ILE A 25 10.76 -2.65 0.41
CA ILE A 25 9.71 -1.67 0.13
C ILE A 25 9.05 -1.99 -1.21
N ILE A 26 7.74 -2.18 -1.15
CA ILE A 26 6.86 -2.35 -2.29
C ILE A 26 6.10 -1.04 -2.50
N LEU A 27 6.18 -0.51 -3.72
CA LEU A 27 5.41 0.66 -4.12
C LEU A 27 4.13 0.20 -4.81
N GLY A 28 2.98 0.74 -4.39
CA GLY A 28 1.69 0.40 -4.98
C GLY A 28 0.90 1.64 -5.42
N ASP A 29 0.16 1.53 -6.51
CA ASP A 29 -0.84 2.53 -6.90
C ASP A 29 -2.04 1.87 -7.57
N HIS A 30 -3.21 2.47 -7.42
CA HIS A 30 -4.44 2.06 -8.09
C HIS A 30 -4.64 2.76 -9.44
N LEU A 31 -3.85 3.82 -9.71
CA LEU A 31 -3.80 4.51 -11.00
C LEU A 31 -3.01 3.69 -12.03
N ASP A 32 -3.19 3.99 -13.31
CA ASP A 32 -2.48 3.34 -14.41
C ASP A 32 -0.96 3.42 -14.21
N LEU A 33 -0.38 2.28 -13.84
CA LEU A 33 1.06 2.09 -13.70
C LEU A 33 1.61 1.60 -15.04
N PRO A 34 2.77 2.12 -15.49
CA PRO A 34 3.37 1.63 -16.72
C PRO A 34 3.77 0.16 -16.57
N GLU A 35 3.36 -0.67 -17.53
CA GLU A 35 3.51 -2.13 -17.48
C GLU A 35 4.93 -2.61 -17.17
N PHE A 36 5.96 -1.86 -17.60
CA PHE A 36 7.35 -2.24 -17.33
C PHE A 36 7.69 -2.21 -15.83
N MET A 37 7.10 -1.30 -15.05
CA MET A 37 7.34 -1.21 -13.60
C MET A 37 6.64 -2.33 -12.84
N VAL A 38 5.47 -2.75 -13.33
CA VAL A 38 4.74 -3.91 -12.81
C VAL A 38 5.50 -5.21 -13.16
N LYS A 39 5.94 -5.37 -14.40
CA LYS A 39 6.68 -6.57 -14.87
C LYS A 39 8.05 -6.73 -14.21
N THR A 40 8.69 -5.63 -13.80
CA THR A 40 9.97 -5.69 -13.06
C THR A 40 9.78 -5.96 -11.56
N GLY A 41 8.53 -6.12 -11.09
CA GLY A 41 8.22 -6.41 -9.68
C GLY A 41 8.51 -5.25 -8.72
N LYS A 42 8.87 -4.08 -9.25
CA LYS A 42 9.21 -2.89 -8.45
C LYS A 42 7.96 -2.16 -7.95
N MET A 43 6.83 -2.36 -8.64
CA MET A 43 5.54 -1.80 -8.28
C MET A 43 4.42 -2.82 -8.42
N ILE A 44 3.37 -2.65 -7.62
CA ILE A 44 2.16 -3.46 -7.68
C ILE A 44 0.95 -2.59 -7.98
N VAL A 45 0.01 -3.15 -8.72
CA VAL A 45 -1.30 -2.50 -8.91
C VAL A 45 -2.12 -2.75 -7.66
N LEU A 46 -2.61 -1.67 -7.06
CA LEU A 46 -3.49 -1.73 -5.90
C LEU A 46 -4.96 -1.78 -6.35
N PRO A 47 -5.84 -2.40 -5.54
CA PRO A 47 -7.26 -2.32 -5.76
C PRO A 47 -7.75 -0.87 -5.73
N LYS A 48 -8.84 -0.59 -6.44
CA LYS A 48 -9.38 0.77 -6.49
C LYS A 48 -10.20 1.06 -5.23
N PRO A 49 -10.01 2.21 -4.56
CA PRO A 49 -10.77 2.58 -3.37
C PRO A 49 -12.29 2.73 -3.64
N ALA A 50 -12.69 2.93 -4.90
CA ALA A 50 -14.10 2.90 -5.31
C ALA A 50 -14.74 1.50 -5.26
N SER A 51 -13.95 0.42 -5.12
CA SER A 51 -14.46 -0.95 -4.99
C SER A 51 -15.12 -1.13 -3.62
N ALA A 52 -16.32 -1.73 -3.58
CA ALA A 52 -16.96 -2.12 -2.33
C ALA A 52 -16.14 -3.16 -1.53
N SER A 53 -15.25 -3.88 -2.21
CA SER A 53 -14.38 -4.90 -1.62
C SER A 53 -12.96 -4.41 -1.35
N TYR A 54 -12.67 -3.11 -1.54
CA TYR A 54 -11.33 -2.53 -1.44
C TYR A 54 -10.54 -2.97 -0.21
N THR A 55 -11.16 -2.90 0.98
CA THR A 55 -10.53 -3.29 2.25
C THR A 55 -10.10 -4.76 2.26
N HIS A 56 -10.94 -5.66 1.77
CA HIS A 56 -10.66 -7.10 1.75
C HIS A 56 -9.61 -7.44 0.68
N GLU A 57 -9.68 -6.76 -0.47
CA GLU A 57 -8.67 -6.87 -1.53
C GLU A 57 -7.29 -6.39 -1.02
N MET A 58 -7.24 -5.27 -0.31
CA MET A 58 -6.02 -4.75 0.32
C MET A 58 -5.47 -5.71 1.38
N LEU A 59 -6.33 -6.27 2.23
CA LEU A 59 -5.91 -7.24 3.24
C LEU A 59 -5.30 -8.48 2.57
N THR A 60 -5.99 -9.04 1.59
CA THR A 60 -5.51 -10.23 0.84
C THR A 60 -4.17 -9.96 0.19
N LEU A 61 -4.02 -8.78 -0.42
CA LEU A 61 -2.76 -8.34 -1.02
C LEU A 61 -1.64 -8.25 0.02
N CYS A 62 -1.93 -7.73 1.22
CA CYS A 62 -0.95 -7.66 2.29
C CYS A 62 -0.50 -9.05 2.75
N LEU A 63 -1.43 -10.00 2.85
CA LEU A 63 -1.14 -11.38 3.21
C LEU A 63 -0.31 -12.10 2.13
N ASP A 64 -0.70 -12.00 0.86
CA ASP A 64 0.01 -12.60 -0.29
C ASP A 64 1.49 -12.17 -0.32
N LYS A 65 1.74 -10.89 -0.05
CA LYS A 65 3.08 -10.29 -0.16
C LYS A 65 3.82 -10.18 1.16
N ASN A 66 3.30 -10.79 2.24
CA ASN A 66 3.90 -10.72 3.56
C ASN A 66 4.20 -9.27 4.01
N ILE A 67 3.27 -8.35 3.67
CA ILE A 67 3.33 -6.95 4.06
C ILE A 67 2.89 -6.84 5.50
N THR A 68 3.72 -6.23 6.33
CA THR A 68 3.44 -6.02 7.76
C THR A 68 3.19 -4.55 8.08
N GLN A 69 3.46 -3.66 7.14
CA GLN A 69 3.25 -2.22 7.33
C GLN A 69 2.79 -1.57 6.02
N VAL A 70 1.76 -0.74 6.11
CA VAL A 70 1.17 -0.03 4.97
C VAL A 70 1.17 1.46 5.25
N TYR A 71 1.90 2.22 4.44
CA TYR A 71 1.90 3.68 4.47
C TYR A 71 0.86 4.21 3.50
N LEU A 72 -0.16 4.87 4.04
CA LEU A 72 -1.30 5.44 3.33
C LEU A 72 -1.04 6.92 3.07
N LEU A 73 -1.05 7.30 1.79
CA LEU A 73 -0.74 8.66 1.33
C LEU A 73 -1.97 9.44 0.81
N ARG A 74 -3.04 8.75 0.41
CA ARG A 74 -4.26 9.40 -0.13
C ARG A 74 -5.38 9.40 0.90
N PRO A 75 -6.13 10.51 1.03
CA PRO A 75 -7.22 10.62 2.01
C PRO A 75 -8.30 9.56 1.78
N GLU A 76 -8.63 9.26 0.53
CA GLU A 76 -9.64 8.24 0.19
C GLU A 76 -9.27 6.84 0.73
N GLU A 77 -7.99 6.47 0.67
CA GLU A 77 -7.50 5.17 1.15
C GLU A 77 -7.45 5.16 2.68
N ILE A 78 -7.04 6.28 3.29
CA ILE A 78 -6.99 6.48 4.74
C ILE A 78 -8.38 6.30 5.35
N GLU A 79 -9.39 6.99 4.80
CA GLU A 79 -10.77 6.93 5.33
C GLU A 79 -11.39 5.53 5.25
N LEU A 80 -11.03 4.74 4.23
CA LEU A 80 -11.55 3.39 4.04
C LEU A 80 -10.82 2.35 4.89
N LEU A 81 -9.48 2.41 4.93
CA LEU A 81 -8.67 1.39 5.60
C LEU A 81 -8.61 1.60 7.10
N LEU A 82 -8.62 2.85 7.59
CA LEU A 82 -8.68 3.09 9.05
C LEU A 82 -9.97 2.59 9.68
N LYS A 83 -11.10 2.63 8.95
CA LYS A 83 -12.36 2.01 9.42
C LYS A 83 -12.21 0.50 9.68
N ALA A 84 -11.24 -0.13 9.02
CA ALA A 84 -10.93 -1.54 9.16
C ALA A 84 -9.58 -1.78 9.86
N GLU A 85 -9.01 -0.79 10.55
CA GLU A 85 -7.70 -0.92 11.21
C GLU A 85 -7.64 -2.12 12.15
N THR A 86 -8.70 -2.37 12.91
CA THR A 86 -8.81 -3.55 13.78
C THR A 86 -8.61 -4.85 13.00
N LEU A 87 -9.21 -4.97 11.81
CA LEU A 87 -9.06 -6.15 10.96
C LEU A 87 -7.60 -6.33 10.51
N PHE A 88 -6.90 -5.26 10.12
CA PHE A 88 -5.49 -5.35 9.74
C PHE A 88 -4.58 -5.72 10.93
N ASN A 89 -4.88 -5.17 12.11
CA ASN A 89 -4.13 -5.45 13.33
C ASN A 89 -4.23 -6.92 13.76
N GLU A 90 -5.36 -7.60 13.51
CA GLU A 90 -5.51 -9.04 13.75
C GLU A 90 -4.50 -9.89 12.98
N TYR A 91 -4.03 -9.40 11.82
CA TYR A 91 -3.01 -10.04 11.00
C TYR A 91 -1.61 -9.46 11.18
N ASN A 92 -1.38 -8.65 12.21
CA ASN A 92 -0.11 -7.95 12.46
C ASN A 92 0.30 -7.00 11.32
N ILE A 93 -0.69 -6.40 10.64
CA ILE A 93 -0.46 -5.41 9.60
C ILE A 93 -0.74 -4.03 10.19
N THR A 94 0.29 -3.19 10.24
CA THR A 94 0.17 -1.83 10.80
C THR A 94 -0.14 -0.83 9.70
N LEU A 95 -1.24 -0.09 9.84
CA LEU A 95 -1.57 1.04 8.96
C LEU A 95 -0.89 2.32 9.49
N GLN A 96 -0.22 3.06 8.62
CA GLN A 96 0.47 4.29 8.95
C GLN A 96 0.01 5.40 8.02
N VAL A 97 -0.51 6.47 8.61
CA VAL A 97 -0.99 7.63 7.84
C VAL A 97 0.15 8.62 7.65
N ILE A 98 0.38 9.03 6.41
CA ILE A 98 1.29 10.13 6.07
C ILE A 98 0.43 11.33 5.68
N ALA A 99 0.45 12.36 6.52
CA ALA A 99 -0.24 13.64 6.32
C ALA A 99 0.73 14.74 5.87
#